data_AF-A0A1F8CMP9-F1
#
_entry.id   AF-A0A1F8CMP9-F1
#
_cell.length_a   1.000
_cell.length_b   1.000
_cell.length_c   1.000
_cell.angle_alpha   90.00
_cell.angle_beta   90.00
_cell.angle_gamma   90.00
#
_symmetry.space_group_name_H-M   'P 1'
#
loop_
_entity.id
_entity.type
_entity.pdbx_description
1 polymer ?
#
loop_
_entity_poly.entity_id
_entity_poly.type
_entity_poly.pdbx_seq_one_letter_code
_entity_poly.pdbx_strand_id
1 'polypeptide(L)'
;MKRSLKVELYFDDAKLMGKTSVLLKNTAPPVLGYKGMNKNYVRLFVPDNTIVGEIRVVKRGEENLVMGEAENFGNYHSEGVLVEIPNSGNTLVEYRWQAEVGPDMSTAGQFSFRIMKQYGLPDDTPVTVTLNRPLTANTPLVYNCTLSSDCVFAFD
;
A
#
# COMPACT_ATOMS: atom_id res chain seq x y z
N MET A 1 0.00 10.97 -14.67
CA MET A 1 0.69 10.33 -13.54
C MET A 1 0.40 8.84 -13.61
N LYS A 2 1.41 7.98 -13.44
CA LYS A 2 1.22 6.52 -13.36
C LYS A 2 1.46 6.07 -11.93
N ARG A 3 0.71 5.07 -11.49
CA ARG A 3 0.78 4.50 -10.14
C ARG A 3 0.80 2.98 -10.27
N SER A 4 1.52 2.31 -9.38
CA SER A 4 1.42 0.85 -9.24
C SER A 4 1.52 0.48 -7.78
N LEU A 5 0.75 -0.54 -7.39
CA LEU A 5 0.69 -1.05 -6.03
C LEU A 5 1.26 -2.47 -6.01
N LYS A 6 2.16 -2.74 -5.08
CA LYS A 6 2.64 -4.08 -4.77
C LYS A 6 2.37 -4.36 -3.30
N VAL A 7 1.76 -5.49 -2.99
CA VAL A 7 1.55 -5.95 -1.62
C VAL A 7 2.23 -7.29 -1.47
N GLU A 8 3.16 -7.40 -0.55
CA GLU A 8 3.86 -8.62 -0.20
C GLU A 8 3.41 -9.04 1.19
N LEU A 9 2.89 -10.25 1.31
CA LEU A 9 2.36 -10.80 2.56
C LEU A 9 3.22 -11.98 2.98
N TYR A 10 3.53 -12.06 4.26
CA TYR A 10 4.28 -13.14 4.88
C TYR A 10 3.58 -13.56 6.16
N PHE A 11 3.43 -14.88 6.34
CA PHE A 11 2.94 -15.44 7.59
C PHE A 11 4.11 -15.89 8.45
N ASP A 12 4.09 -15.47 9.71
CA ASP A 12 5.03 -15.87 10.75
C ASP A 12 4.24 -16.27 11.99
N ASP A 13 4.13 -17.56 12.28
CA ASP A 13 3.28 -18.12 13.34
C ASP A 13 1.84 -17.54 13.34
N ALA A 14 1.49 -16.78 14.38
CA ALA A 14 0.19 -16.12 14.57
C ALA A 14 0.16 -14.67 14.06
N LYS A 15 1.12 -14.27 13.22
CA LYS A 15 1.25 -12.92 12.69
C LYS A 15 1.22 -12.93 11.18
N LEU A 16 0.50 -11.95 10.64
CA LEU A 16 0.56 -11.58 9.24
C LEU A 16 1.42 -10.33 9.11
N MET A 17 2.57 -10.47 8.48
CA MET A 17 3.45 -9.37 8.13
C MET A 17 3.15 -8.95 6.69
N GLY A 18 3.09 -7.64 6.46
CA GLY A 18 2.85 -7.08 5.16
C GLY A 18 3.84 -5.99 4.80
N LYS A 19 4.21 -5.96 3.53
CA LYS A 19 4.94 -4.86 2.91
C LYS A 19 4.10 -4.31 1.76
N THR A 20 3.64 -3.08 1.90
CA THR A 20 2.85 -2.39 0.86
C THR A 20 3.71 -1.34 0.19
N SER A 21 4.01 -1.52 -1.09
CA SER A 21 4.84 -0.62 -1.89
C SER A 21 4.00 0.09 -2.96
N VAL A 22 4.03 1.42 -2.96
CA VAL A 22 3.37 2.29 -3.94
C VAL A 22 4.42 3.00 -4.76
N LEU A 23 4.51 2.68 -6.05
CA LEU A 23 5.35 3.41 -6.98
C LEU A 23 4.53 4.49 -7.69
N LEU A 24 4.96 5.73 -7.53
CA LEU A 24 4.36 6.90 -8.15
C LEU A 24 5.32 7.42 -9.22
N LYS A 25 4.85 7.54 -10.47
CA LYS A 25 5.61 8.08 -11.59
C LYS A 25 4.93 9.33 -12.16
N ASN A 26 5.62 10.46 -12.07
CA ASN A 26 5.14 11.70 -12.63
C ASN A 26 5.52 11.77 -14.11
N THR A 27 4.51 11.87 -14.98
CA THR A 27 4.67 11.92 -16.45
C THR A 27 4.68 13.34 -16.99
N ALA A 28 4.67 14.36 -16.12
CA ALA A 28 4.74 15.75 -16.53
C ALA A 28 6.08 16.05 -17.23
N PRO A 29 6.07 16.81 -18.35
CA PRO A 29 7.27 17.11 -19.10
C PRO A 29 8.22 18.02 -18.30
N PRO A 30 9.55 17.88 -18.49
CA PRO A 30 10.54 18.67 -17.76
C PRO A 30 10.40 20.18 -17.92
N VAL A 31 9.90 20.63 -19.08
CA VAL A 31 9.67 22.05 -19.42
C VAL A 31 8.80 22.81 -18.42
N LEU A 32 7.96 22.10 -17.66
CA LEU A 32 7.11 22.70 -16.63
C LEU A 32 7.87 23.05 -15.34
N GLY A 33 9.13 22.63 -15.20
CA GLY A 33 9.94 22.89 -14.01
C GLY A 33 9.20 22.53 -12.71
N TYR A 34 9.23 23.44 -11.73
CA TYR A 34 8.51 23.30 -10.46
C TYR A 34 6.99 23.20 -10.61
N LYS A 35 6.39 23.83 -11.64
CA LYS A 35 4.95 23.72 -11.90
C LYS A 35 4.55 22.31 -12.33
N GLY A 36 5.50 21.51 -12.81
CA GLY A 36 5.31 20.10 -13.13
C GLY A 36 5.47 19.17 -11.94
N MET A 37 5.80 19.66 -10.75
CA MET A 37 5.93 18.85 -9.55
C MET A 37 4.56 18.41 -9.05
N ASN A 38 4.44 17.13 -8.70
CA ASN A 38 3.18 16.58 -8.23
C ASN A 38 3.30 16.22 -6.75
N LYS A 39 2.37 16.71 -5.92
CA LYS A 39 2.26 16.35 -4.50
C LYS A 39 1.17 15.32 -4.34
N ASN A 40 1.47 14.18 -3.74
CA ASN A 40 0.46 13.17 -3.41
C ASN A 40 0.52 12.87 -1.93
N TYR A 41 -0.66 12.74 -1.36
CA TYR A 41 -0.81 12.15 -0.05
C TYR A 41 -1.14 10.67 -0.23
N VAL A 42 -0.26 9.79 0.22
CA VAL A 42 -0.44 8.34 0.16
C VAL A 42 -0.85 7.90 1.56
N ARG A 43 -1.91 7.10 1.68
CA ARG A 43 -2.39 6.59 2.95
C ARG A 43 -2.61 5.08 2.87
N LEU A 44 -2.10 4.36 3.85
CA LEU A 44 -2.40 2.95 4.08
C LEU A 44 -3.54 2.86 5.09
N PHE A 45 -4.59 2.10 4.78
CA PHE A 45 -5.65 1.74 5.71
C PHE A 45 -5.48 0.27 6.09
N VAL A 46 -5.47 -0.02 7.39
CA VAL A 46 -5.29 -1.36 7.94
C VAL A 46 -6.23 -1.56 9.13
N PRO A 47 -6.54 -2.82 9.49
CA PRO A 47 -7.35 -3.11 10.69
C PRO A 47 -6.73 -2.54 11.96
N ASP A 48 -7.56 -2.16 12.94
CA ASP A 48 -7.12 -1.51 14.18
C ASP A 48 -6.10 -2.31 14.99
N ASN A 49 -6.10 -3.65 14.88
CA ASN A 49 -5.13 -4.54 15.50
C ASN A 49 -3.80 -4.68 14.74
N THR A 50 -3.54 -3.83 13.75
CA THR A 50 -2.30 -3.80 12.98
C THR A 50 -1.30 -2.84 13.64
N ILE A 51 -0.01 -3.15 13.55
CA ILE A 51 1.08 -2.24 13.90
C ILE A 51 1.73 -1.83 12.59
N VAL A 52 1.78 -0.54 12.30
CA VAL A 52 2.51 0.01 11.15
C VAL A 52 3.84 0.57 11.66
N GLY A 53 4.93 0.23 10.97
CA GLY A 53 6.26 0.76 11.26
C GLY A 53 6.57 2.01 10.47
N GLU A 54 7.80 2.52 10.57
CA GLU A 54 8.25 3.67 9.78
C GLU A 54 8.01 3.47 8.28
N ILE A 55 7.57 4.55 7.62
CA ILE A 55 7.32 4.56 6.18
C ILE A 55 8.63 4.86 5.47
N ARG A 56 9.01 3.98 4.53
CA ARG A 56 10.20 4.15 3.70
C ARG A 56 9.86 4.88 2.41
N VAL A 57 10.44 6.05 2.20
CA VAL A 57 10.26 6.85 0.98
C VAL A 57 11.58 6.87 0.19
N VAL A 58 11.56 6.28 -1.01
CA VAL A 58 12.71 6.28 -1.92
C VAL A 58 12.47 7.25 -3.07
N LYS A 59 13.34 8.23 -3.21
CA LYS A 59 13.28 9.26 -4.26
C LYS A 59 14.68 9.51 -4.81
N ARG A 60 14.85 9.37 -6.13
CA ARG A 60 16.15 9.59 -6.82
C ARG A 60 17.31 8.76 -6.25
N GLY A 61 17.02 7.56 -5.72
CA GLY A 61 18.01 6.68 -5.11
C GLY A 61 18.32 6.98 -3.65
N GLU A 62 17.82 8.09 -3.10
CA GLU A 62 17.89 8.40 -1.67
C GLU A 62 16.73 7.75 -0.94
N GLU A 63 17.02 7.22 0.25
CA GLU A 63 16.07 6.59 1.15
C GLU A 63 15.87 7.45 2.38
N ASN A 64 14.60 7.72 2.72
CA ASN A 64 14.22 8.40 3.94
C ASN A 64 13.20 7.56 4.70
N LEU A 65 13.39 7.44 6.01
CA LEU A 65 12.40 6.86 6.91
C LEU A 65 11.62 8.01 7.54
N VAL A 66 10.29 7.92 7.49
CA VAL A 66 9.40 8.96 8.02
C VAL A 66 8.30 8.32 8.84
N MET A 67 7.92 9.01 9.93
CA MET A 67 6.73 8.65 10.68
C MET A 67 5.49 9.10 9.90
N GLY A 68 4.52 8.20 9.76
CA GLY A 68 3.24 8.51 9.15
C GLY A 68 2.38 9.41 10.04
N GLU A 69 1.51 10.18 9.40
CA GLU A 69 0.37 10.79 10.09
C GLU A 69 -0.67 9.70 10.35
N ALA A 70 -0.87 9.38 11.63
CA ALA A 70 -1.78 8.33 12.06
C ALA A 70 -3.18 8.89 12.36
N GLU A 71 -4.21 8.22 11.84
CA GLU A 71 -5.62 8.54 12.10
C GLU A 71 -6.43 7.25 12.30
N ASN A 72 -7.32 7.25 13.31
CA ASN A 72 -8.19 6.12 13.64
C ASN A 72 -9.60 6.33 13.08
N PHE A 73 -10.17 5.28 12.48
CA PHE A 73 -11.45 5.26 11.79
C PHE A 73 -12.26 4.01 12.16
N GLY A 74 -12.93 4.04 13.32
CA GLY A 74 -13.72 2.89 13.78
C GLY A 74 -12.83 1.65 13.97
N ASN A 75 -13.05 0.61 13.16
CA ASN A 75 -12.28 -0.65 13.21
C ASN A 75 -11.00 -0.65 12.36
N TYR A 76 -10.62 0.50 11.82
CA TYR A 76 -9.43 0.68 11.00
C TYR A 76 -8.57 1.79 11.60
N HIS A 77 -7.26 1.68 11.44
CA HIS A 77 -6.38 2.84 11.52
C HIS A 77 -5.71 3.06 10.18
N SER A 78 -5.18 4.25 10.02
CA SER A 78 -4.50 4.64 8.80
C SER A 78 -3.20 5.37 9.11
N GLU A 79 -2.22 5.18 8.26
CA GLU A 79 -0.98 5.96 8.28
C GLU A 79 -0.73 6.58 6.91
N GLY A 80 -0.51 7.89 6.89
CA GLY A 80 -0.33 8.66 5.67
C GLY A 80 0.98 9.42 5.60
N VAL A 81 1.44 9.67 4.37
CA VAL A 81 2.61 10.50 4.09
C VAL A 81 2.37 11.37 2.85
N LEU A 82 2.76 12.64 2.95
CA LEU A 82 2.84 13.54 1.80
C LEU A 82 4.16 13.36 1.07
N VAL A 83 4.11 13.08 -0.22
CA VAL A 83 5.29 12.93 -1.07
C VAL A 83 5.26 13.86 -2.28
N GLU A 84 6.41 14.43 -2.60
CA GLU A 84 6.60 15.30 -3.76
C GLU A 84 7.39 14.58 -4.85
N ILE A 85 6.79 14.46 -6.03
CA ILE A 85 7.34 13.74 -7.17
C ILE A 85 7.76 14.75 -8.23
N PRO A 86 9.07 14.88 -8.50
CA PRO A 86 9.58 15.76 -9.54
C PRO A 86 8.99 15.42 -10.91
N ASN A 87 8.97 16.39 -11.82
CA ASN A 87 8.67 16.18 -13.23
C ASN A 87 9.52 15.03 -13.82
N SER A 88 8.89 14.15 -14.60
CA SER A 88 9.53 12.93 -15.15
C SER A 88 10.16 11.98 -14.12
N GLY A 89 9.97 12.23 -12.83
CA GLY A 89 10.56 11.48 -11.73
C GLY A 89 9.65 10.36 -11.22
N ASN A 90 10.21 9.58 -10.30
CA ASN A 90 9.48 8.55 -9.56
C ASN A 90 9.72 8.68 -8.05
N THR A 91 8.81 8.12 -7.27
CA THR A 91 8.92 7.99 -5.83
C THR A 91 8.27 6.67 -5.44
N LEU A 92 8.98 5.89 -4.63
CA LEU A 92 8.49 4.66 -4.04
C LEU A 92 8.17 4.93 -2.57
N VAL A 93 6.95 4.61 -2.15
CA VAL A 93 6.52 4.68 -0.75
C VAL A 93 6.28 3.25 -0.29
N GLU A 94 6.96 2.80 0.76
CA GLU A 94 6.81 1.47 1.31
C GLU A 94 6.38 1.52 2.77
N TYR A 95 5.28 0.85 3.06
CA TYR A 95 4.79 0.61 4.41
C TYR A 95 5.18 -0.80 4.82
N ARG A 96 5.63 -0.96 6.07
CA ARG A 96 5.74 -2.26 6.72
C ARG A 96 4.72 -2.30 7.84
N TRP A 97 3.96 -3.38 7.90
CA TRP A 97 2.89 -3.52 8.87
C TRP A 97 2.77 -4.97 9.33
N GLN A 98 2.21 -5.18 10.51
CA GLN A 98 2.03 -6.48 11.11
C GLN A 98 0.68 -6.53 11.81
N ALA A 99 -0.17 -7.47 11.41
CA ALA A 99 -1.44 -7.74 12.08
C ALA A 99 -1.35 -9.05 12.87
N GLU A 100 -1.96 -9.10 14.04
CA GLU A 100 -2.26 -10.38 14.67
C GLU A 100 -3.36 -11.08 13.86
N VAL A 101 -3.11 -12.33 13.48
CA VAL A 101 -4.11 -13.19 12.87
C VAL A 101 -4.56 -14.21 13.91
N GLY A 102 -5.86 -14.56 13.87
CA GLY A 102 -6.46 -15.55 14.76
C GLY A 102 -5.76 -16.93 14.72
N PRO A 103 -6.20 -17.90 15.55
CA PRO A 103 -5.34 -19.01 15.95
C PRO A 103 -4.93 -19.92 14.79
N ASP A 104 -3.65 -20.28 14.83
CA ASP A 104 -2.99 -21.41 14.18
C ASP A 104 -3.22 -21.64 12.67
N MET A 105 -2.30 -21.06 11.88
CA MET A 105 -2.15 -21.32 10.44
C MET A 105 -1.73 -22.76 10.10
N SER A 106 -1.47 -23.63 11.10
CA SER A 106 -1.18 -25.06 10.89
C SER A 106 -2.43 -25.86 10.52
N THR A 107 -3.63 -25.30 10.74
CA THR A 107 -4.88 -25.91 10.33
C THR A 107 -5.26 -25.51 8.89
N ALA A 108 -5.73 -26.47 8.10
CA ALA A 108 -6.22 -26.19 6.75
C ALA A 108 -7.44 -25.25 6.82
N GLY A 109 -7.37 -24.10 6.15
CA GLY A 109 -8.42 -23.09 6.18
C GLY A 109 -8.36 -22.10 5.02
N GLN A 110 -9.41 -21.28 4.90
CA GLN A 110 -9.49 -20.20 3.92
C GLN A 110 -9.21 -18.86 4.60
N PHE A 111 -8.29 -18.10 4.02
CA PHE A 111 -7.97 -16.73 4.43
C PHE A 111 -8.40 -15.75 3.35
N SER A 112 -9.07 -14.68 3.75
CA SER A 112 -9.48 -13.60 2.86
C SER A 112 -8.68 -12.34 3.17
N PHE A 113 -8.19 -11.69 2.11
CA PHE A 113 -7.56 -10.38 2.18
C PHE A 113 -8.29 -9.44 1.26
N ARG A 114 -8.48 -8.20 1.70
CA ARG A 114 -9.07 -7.14 0.90
C ARG A 114 -8.04 -6.05 0.71
N ILE A 115 -7.77 -5.73 -0.55
CA ILE A 115 -6.93 -4.58 -0.93
C ILE A 115 -7.84 -3.61 -1.66
N MET A 116 -7.93 -2.39 -1.13
CA MET A 116 -8.72 -1.33 -1.73
C MET A 116 -7.79 -0.30 -2.38
N LYS A 117 -8.10 0.08 -3.61
CA LYS A 117 -7.44 1.20 -4.29
C LYS A 117 -8.15 2.49 -3.89
N GLN A 118 -7.42 3.60 -3.81
CA GLN A 118 -8.02 4.93 -3.62
C GLN A 118 -9.00 5.26 -4.75
N TYR A 119 -10.10 5.93 -4.43
CA TYR A 119 -11.06 6.44 -5.40
C TYR A 119 -10.41 7.37 -6.43
N GLY A 120 -10.87 7.32 -7.69
CA GLY A 120 -10.33 8.13 -8.79
C GLY A 120 -9.02 7.60 -9.39
N LEU A 121 -8.56 6.40 -8.99
CA LEU A 121 -7.53 5.69 -9.72
C LEU A 121 -8.11 5.08 -11.00
N PRO A 122 -7.45 5.25 -12.16
CA PRO A 122 -7.83 4.54 -13.38
C PRO A 122 -7.89 3.03 -13.14
N ASP A 123 -8.89 2.36 -13.73
CA ASP A 123 -9.12 0.93 -13.57
C ASP A 123 -7.90 0.09 -13.95
N ASP A 124 -7.10 0.56 -14.89
CA ASP A 124 -5.86 -0.06 -15.38
C ASP A 124 -4.66 0.08 -14.41
N THR A 125 -4.84 0.68 -13.23
CA THR A 125 -3.77 0.77 -12.22
C THR A 125 -3.39 -0.65 -11.75
N PRO A 126 -2.18 -1.15 -12.05
CA PRO A 126 -1.81 -2.52 -11.72
C PRO A 126 -1.65 -2.67 -10.20
N VAL A 127 -2.22 -3.77 -9.68
CA VAL A 127 -2.02 -4.25 -8.32
C VAL A 127 -1.39 -5.63 -8.38
N THR A 128 -0.23 -5.79 -7.77
CA THR A 128 0.45 -7.07 -7.65
C THR A 128 0.40 -7.54 -6.21
N VAL A 129 -0.10 -8.75 -5.98
CA VAL A 129 -0.13 -9.37 -4.65
C VAL A 129 0.80 -10.57 -4.65
N THR A 130 1.73 -10.60 -3.72
CA THR A 130 2.63 -11.73 -3.53
C THR A 130 2.39 -12.28 -2.14
N LEU A 131 2.00 -13.55 -2.07
CA LEU A 131 1.82 -14.25 -0.81
C LEU A 131 2.97 -15.24 -0.62
N ASN A 132 3.80 -15.00 0.38
CA ASN A 132 4.89 -15.89 0.77
C ASN A 132 4.39 -16.75 1.93
N ARG A 133 4.22 -18.07 1.70
CA ARG A 133 3.81 -19.04 2.72
C ARG A 133 4.99 -19.93 3.13
N PRO A 134 5.11 -20.31 4.41
CA PRO A 134 6.17 -21.22 4.85
C PRO A 134 6.04 -22.66 4.33
N LEU A 135 4.90 -23.07 3.75
CA LEU A 135 4.73 -24.40 3.18
C LEU A 135 4.11 -24.34 1.77
N THR A 136 4.89 -24.78 0.78
CA THR A 136 4.61 -24.95 -0.66
C THR A 136 4.44 -23.69 -1.53
N ALA A 137 5.49 -23.44 -2.32
CA ALA A 137 5.60 -22.60 -3.53
C ALA A 137 5.24 -21.09 -3.41
N ASN A 138 6.27 -20.25 -3.55
CA ASN A 138 6.15 -18.82 -3.82
C ASN A 138 5.50 -18.59 -5.19
N THR A 139 4.18 -18.61 -5.25
CA THR A 139 3.44 -18.30 -6.47
C THR A 139 2.93 -16.86 -6.37
N PRO A 140 3.50 -15.88 -7.10
CA PRO A 140 2.91 -14.55 -7.19
C PRO A 140 1.55 -14.67 -7.86
N LEU A 141 0.52 -14.09 -7.24
CA LEU A 141 -0.84 -14.06 -7.78
C LEU A 141 -1.13 -12.63 -8.25
N VAL A 142 -1.18 -12.45 -9.57
CA VAL A 142 -1.56 -11.15 -10.15
C VAL A 142 -3.07 -11.11 -10.25
N TYR A 143 -3.69 -10.24 -9.44
CA TYR A 143 -5.12 -10.00 -9.48
C TYR A 143 -5.42 -8.67 -10.18
N ASN A 144 -6.32 -8.71 -11.16
CA ASN A 144 -7.03 -7.50 -11.60
C ASN A 144 -8.18 -7.29 -10.61
N CYS A 145 -7.91 -6.57 -9.52
CA CYS A 145 -8.94 -6.33 -8.49
C CYS A 145 -10.03 -5.40 -9.05
N THR A 146 -11.28 -5.88 -9.07
CA THR A 146 -12.48 -5.03 -9.19
C THR A 146 -12.70 -4.28 -7.87
N LEU A 147 -13.10 -3.01 -7.96
CA LEU A 147 -13.40 -2.17 -6.80
C LEU A 147 -14.44 -2.85 -5.90
N SER A 148 -14.15 -2.98 -4.61
CA SER A 148 -15.17 -3.23 -3.58
C SER A 148 -15.83 -1.89 -3.25
N SER A 149 -17.16 -1.89 -3.22
CA SER A 149 -18.04 -0.74 -2.94
C SER A 149 -17.92 -0.15 -1.54
N ASP A 150 -17.08 -0.71 -0.67
CA ASP A 150 -17.30 -0.62 0.79
C ASP A 150 -16.58 0.55 1.48
N CYS A 151 -16.25 1.61 0.74
CA CYS A 151 -15.78 2.88 1.32
C CYS A 151 -16.45 4.07 0.62
N VAL A 152 -17.80 4.08 0.62
CA VAL A 152 -18.58 5.28 0.35
C VAL A 152 -18.87 5.93 1.70
N PHE A 153 -18.05 6.91 2.09
CA PHE A 153 -18.50 7.90 3.07
C PHE A 153 -19.26 8.97 2.27
N ALA A 154 -20.60 8.90 2.36
CA ALA A 154 -21.42 10.05 2.01
C ALA A 154 -21.19 11.10 3.10
N PHE A 155 -20.77 12.30 2.68
CA PHE A 155 -20.86 13.48 3.52
C PHE A 155 -22.20 14.14 3.22
N ASP A 156 -23.06 14.24 4.24
CA ASP A 156 -24.13 15.23 4.28
C ASP A 156 -23.56 16.54 4.87
#